data_AF-A0A7V9HZH7-F1
#
_entry.id   AF-A0A7V9HZH7-F1
#
_cell.length_a   1.000
_cell.length_b   1.000
_cell.length_c   1.000
_cell.angle_alpha   90.00
_cell.angle_beta   90.00
_cell.angle_gamma   90.00
#
_symmetry.space_group_name_H-M   'P 1'
#
loop_
_entity.id
_entity.type
_entity.pdbx_description
1 polymer ?
#
loop_
_entity_poly.entity_id
_entity_poly.type
_entity_poly.pdbx_seq_one_letter_code
_entity_poly.pdbx_strand_id
1 'polypeptide(L)' 'MLKAMGLPLHDTQNALRLSLGRHTTRGQVDRLIAALPSITARLRALTDRRPASAAADRRPA' A
#
# COMPACT_ATOMS: atom_id res chain seq x y z
N MET A 1 0.52 -12.76 7.12
CA MET A 1 -0.20 -12.14 8.24
C MET A 1 -1.53 -11.53 7.80
N LEU A 2 -1.59 -10.58 6.86
CA LEU A 2 -2.87 -9.99 6.45
C LEU A 2 -3.91 -10.99 5.89
N LYS A 3 -3.45 -12.05 5.18
CA LYS A 3 -4.34 -13.14 4.72
C LYS A 3 -5.02 -13.89 5.86
N ALA A 4 -4.31 -14.05 6.98
CA ALA A 4 -4.85 -14.72 8.16
C ALA A 4 -5.89 -13.84 8.89
N MET A 5 -5.96 -12.55 8.57
CA MET A 5 -7.00 -11.62 9.05
C MET A 5 -8.19 -11.51 8.07
N GLY A 6 -8.30 -12.42 7.09
CA GLY A 6 -9.41 -12.45 6.14
C GLY A 6 -9.31 -11.49 4.95
N LEU A 7 -8.16 -10.82 4.75
CA LEU A 7 -8.01 -9.87 3.64
C LEU A 7 -7.76 -10.57 2.29
N PRO A 8 -8.32 -10.06 1.17
CA PRO A 8 -8.14 -10.62 -0.16
C PRO A 8 -6.67 -10.75 -0.56
N LEU A 9 -6.30 -11.88 -1.18
CA LEU A 9 -4.91 -12.19 -1.54
C LEU A 9 -4.23 -11.04 -2.31
N HIS A 10 -4.92 -10.48 -3.29
CA HIS A 10 -4.41 -9.37 -4.12
C HIS A 10 -4.05 -8.14 -3.27
N ASP A 11 -4.87 -7.79 -2.29
CA ASP A 11 -4.65 -6.64 -1.43
C ASP A 11 -3.52 -6.89 -0.42
N THR A 12 -3.36 -8.15 0.00
CA THR A 12 -2.27 -8.53 0.91
C THR A 12 -0.90 -8.60 0.24
N GLN A 13 -0.84 -8.83 -1.08
CA GLN A 13 0.41 -8.91 -1.84
C GLN A 13 1.07 -7.54 -2.02
N ASN A 14 0.27 -6.46 -2.07
CA ASN A 14 0.75 -5.10 -2.30
C ASN A 14 0.86 -4.27 -1.00
N ALA A 15 0.77 -4.92 0.16
CA ALA A 15 0.79 -4.25 1.45
C ALA A 15 2.22 -4.07 1.99
N LEU A 16 2.56 -2.85 2.37
CA LEU A 16 3.84 -2.51 3.02
C LEU A 16 3.60 -2.16 4.48
N ARG A 17 4.33 -2.80 5.40
CA ARG A 17 4.37 -2.44 6.82
C ARG A 17 5.64 -1.66 7.11
N LEU A 18 5.48 -0.40 7.51
CA LEU A 18 6.56 0.45 7.96
C LEU A 18 6.53 0.48 9.49
N SER A 19 7.65 0.17 10.13
CA SER A 19 7.77 0.17 11.59
C SER A 19 8.73 1.27 12.01
N LEU A 20 8.31 2.05 13.00
CA LEU A 20 9.10 3.14 13.57
C LEU A 20 9.90 2.62 14.77
N GLY A 21 11.01 3.28 15.08
CA GLY A 21 11.87 2.95 16.22
C GLY A 21 12.41 4.19 16.92
N ARG A 22 13.25 3.99 17.94
CA ARG A 22 13.80 5.05 18.80
C ARG A 22 14.54 6.16 18.05
N HIS A 23 15.09 5.86 16.88
CA HIS A 23 15.86 6.81 16.07
C HIS A 23 15.08 7.36 14.87
N THR A 24 13.78 7.05 14.77
CA THR A 24 12.98 7.58 13.67
C THR A 24 12.69 9.06 13.91
N THR A 25 13.04 9.89 12.93
CA THR A 25 12.85 11.35 13.02
C THR A 25 11.70 11.82 12.14
N ARG A 26 11.15 13.00 12.49
CA ARG A 26 10.12 13.64 11.68
C ARG A 26 10.57 13.87 10.23
N GLY A 27 11.82 14.32 10.03
CA GLY A 27 12.37 14.53 8.68
C GLY A 27 12.46 13.25 7.84
N GLN A 28 12.68 12.07 8.46
CA GLN A 28 12.63 10.79 7.75
C GLN A 28 11.21 10.45 7.30
N VAL A 29 10.21 10.71 8.15
CA VAL A 29 8.79 10.51 7.82
C VAL A 29 8.37 11.46 6.70
N ASP A 30 8.72 12.74 6.80
CA ASP A 30 8.39 13.76 5.80
C ASP A 30 9.00 13.40 4.43
N ARG A 31 10.27 12.98 4.42
CA ARG A 31 10.95 12.53 3.19
C ARG A 31 10.26 11.31 2.57
N LEU A 32 9.83 10.36 3.40
CA LEU A 32 9.13 9.16 2.92
C LEU A 32 7.77 9.51 2.32
N ILE A 33 6.97 10.33 3.01
CA ILE A 33 5.66 10.78 2.54
C ILE A 33 5.79 11.57 1.23
N ALA A 34 6.84 12.40 1.09
CA ALA A 34 7.09 13.12 -0.15
C ALA A 34 7.46 12.19 -1.32
N ALA A 35 8.21 11.12 -1.08
CA ALA A 35 8.70 10.22 -2.13
C ALA A 35 7.66 9.18 -2.58
N LEU A 36 6.88 8.61 -1.66
CA LEU A 36 5.95 7.49 -1.90
C LEU A 36 4.97 7.70 -3.07
N PRO A 37 4.33 8.88 -3.25
CA PRO A 37 3.39 9.10 -4.35
C PRO A 37 4.02 8.88 -5.73
N SER A 38 5.23 9.40 -5.95
CA SER A 38 5.92 9.26 -7.24
C SER A 38 6.31 7.81 -7.54
N ILE A 39 6.76 7.07 -6.53
CA ILE A 39 7.15 5.66 -6.65
C ILE A 39 5.91 4.82 -6.96
N THR A 40 4.83 5.00 -6.20
CA THR A 40 3.58 4.25 -6.40
C THR A 40 2.93 4.57 -7.73
N ALA A 41 2.98 5.82 -8.21
CA ALA A 41 2.50 6.19 -9.53
C ALA A 41 3.25 5.45 -10.65
N ARG A 42 4.59 5.41 -10.58
CA ARG A 42 5.42 4.68 -11.56
C ARG A 42 5.14 3.18 -11.56
N LEU A 43 5.05 2.57 -10.37
CA LEU A 43 4.73 1.14 -10.25
C LEU A 43 3.33 0.83 -10.78
N ARG A 44 2.34 1.69 -10.50
CA ARG A 44 1.00 1.57 -11.06
C ARG A 44 1.02 1.65 -12.58
N ALA A 45 1.69 2.65 -13.17
CA ALA A 45 1.79 2.80 -14.62
C ALA A 45 2.39 1.56 -15.33
N LEU A 46 3.32 0.85 -14.67
CA LEU A 46 3.90 -0.40 -15.21
C LEU A 46 2.96 -1.61 -15.06
N THR A 47 2.06 -1.58 -14.08
CA THR A 47 1.17 -2.70 -13.74
C THR A 47 -0.25 -2.51 -14.30
N ASP A 48 -0.57 -1.31 -14.83
CA ASP A 48 -1.88 -0.91 -15.35
C ASP A 48 -2.26 -1.56 -16.70
N ARG A 49 -1.98 -2.86 -16.83
CA ARG A 49 -2.45 -3.74 -17.92
C ARG A 49 -3.67 -4.59 -17.52
N ARG A 50 -4.31 -4.35 -16.37
CA ARG A 50 -5.40 -5.20 -15.85
C ARG A 50 -6.59 -4.38 -15.32
N PRO A 51 -7.84 -4.76 -15.65
CA PRO A 51 -9.01 -3.92 -15.43
C PRO A 51 -9.36 -3.80 -13.95
N ALA A 52 -9.99 -2.67 -13.61
CA ALA A 52 -10.50 -2.31 -12.29
C ALA A 52 -11.49 -3.36 -11.76
N SER A 53 -10.98 -4.40 -11.10
CA SER A 53 -11.82 -5.34 -10.35
C SER A 53 -11.16 -5.60 -9.01
N ALA A 54 -11.56 -4.81 -8.02
CA ALA A 54 -11.39 -5.04 -6.58
C ALA A 54 -12.01 -3.91 -5.72
N ALA A 55 -12.47 -2.80 -6.31
CA ALA A 55 -13.16 -1.74 -5.56
C ALA A 55 -14.67 -2.03 -5.32
N ALA A 56 -15.21 -3.12 -5.88
CA ALA A 56 -16.63 -3.43 -5.85
C ALA A 56 -17.10 -4.26 -4.63
N ASP A 57 -16.19 -4.68 -3.74
CA ASP A 57 -16.54 -5.49 -2.56
C ASP A 57 -16.34 -4.75 -1.24
N ARG A 58 -16.83 -3.51 -1.18
CA ARG A 58 -17.11 -2.83 0.10
C ARG A 58 -18.62 -2.81 0.32
N ARG A 59 -19.16 -3.90 0.86
CA ARG A 59 -20.49 -3.90 1.46
C ARG A 59 -20.34 -3.65 2.98
N PRO A 60 -20.94 -2.60 3.54
CA PRO A 60 -21.05 -2.47 4.99
C PRO A 60 -22.13 -3.43 5.50
N ALA A 61 -21.83 -4.12 6.60
CA ALA A 61 -22.80 -4.79 7.48
C ALA A 61 -22.72 -4.12 8.85
#